data_AF-A0A3E0N4R0-F1
#
_entry.id   AF-A0A3E0N4R0-F1
#
_cell.length_a   1.000
_cell.length_b   1.000
_cell.length_c   1.000
_cell.angle_alpha   90.00
_cell.angle_beta   90.00
_cell.angle_gamma   90.00
#
_symmetry.space_group_name_H-M   'P 1'
#
loop_
_entity.id
_entity.type
_entity.pdbx_description
1 polymer ?
#
loop_
_entity_poly.entity_id
_entity_poly.type
_entity_poly.pdbx_seq_one_letter_code
_entity_poly.pdbx_strand_id
1 'polypeptide(L)'
;MTHLRTLRCLLPLALVLTGLALPADSLWAEDGDTYQFVFRAHGNSDWVGMRYRADSGETWRAVKGRWVKVEEKGAAPEPGTYRVQLLAQKDLNSWWAFRYDVHTGRTWRLSGGNWTDMPTDTP
;
A
#
# COMPACT_ATOMS: atom_id res chain seq x y z
N MET A 1 -4.70 -73.93 -32.24
CA MET A 1 -4.04 -73.37 -33.43
C MET A 1 -4.44 -71.91 -33.58
N THR A 2 -3.45 -71.02 -33.39
CA THR A 2 -3.26 -69.75 -34.10
C THR A 2 -4.47 -68.80 -34.26
N HIS A 3 -4.43 -67.62 -33.60
CA HIS A 3 -4.09 -66.35 -34.27
C HIS A 3 -4.10 -65.15 -33.31
N LEU A 4 -3.02 -64.38 -33.36
CA LEU A 4 -2.84 -63.01 -32.87
C LEU A 4 -4.00 -62.09 -33.28
N ARG A 5 -4.30 -61.08 -32.44
CA ARG A 5 -4.35 -59.65 -32.86
C ARG A 5 -4.50 -58.70 -31.67
N THR A 6 -3.37 -58.12 -31.33
CA THR A 6 -3.11 -56.72 -30.94
C THR A 6 -4.33 -55.79 -30.85
N LEU A 7 -4.59 -55.22 -29.67
CA LEU A 7 -5.14 -53.87 -29.55
C LEU A 7 -4.21 -53.01 -28.69
N ARG A 8 -3.54 -52.09 -29.39
CA ARG A 8 -3.00 -50.84 -28.85
C ARG A 8 -4.15 -49.91 -28.52
N CYS A 9 -3.82 -48.91 -27.70
CA CYS A 9 -4.55 -47.67 -27.39
C CYS A 9 -5.36 -47.73 -26.10
N LEU A 10 -5.27 -46.78 -25.17
CA LEU A 10 -4.47 -45.56 -25.03
C LEU A 10 -4.48 -45.29 -23.51
N LEU A 11 -3.31 -45.08 -22.89
CA LEU A 11 -3.28 -44.47 -21.55
C LEU A 11 -3.84 -43.05 -21.68
N PRO A 12 -4.81 -42.61 -20.86
CA PRO A 12 -5.04 -41.19 -20.70
C PRO A 12 -3.84 -40.61 -19.96
N LEU A 13 -3.04 -39.83 -20.69
CA LEU A 13 -2.04 -38.93 -20.16
C LEU A 13 -2.76 -37.95 -19.23
N ALA A 14 -2.75 -38.23 -17.93
CA ALA A 14 -3.24 -37.29 -16.93
C ALA A 14 -2.27 -36.10 -16.88
N LEU A 15 -2.65 -35.02 -17.56
CA LEU A 15 -1.98 -33.73 -17.47
C LEU A 15 -2.21 -33.20 -16.05
N VAL A 16 -1.23 -33.41 -15.17
CA VAL A 16 -1.22 -32.76 -13.85
C VAL A 16 -0.93 -31.28 -14.11
N LEU A 17 -1.99 -30.49 -14.23
CA LEU A 17 -1.90 -29.03 -14.17
C LEU A 17 -1.60 -28.68 -12.71
N THR A 18 -0.33 -28.66 -12.32
CA THR A 18 0.09 -27.92 -11.13
C THR A 18 -0.14 -26.45 -11.42
N GLY A 19 -1.30 -25.95 -11.00
CA GLY A 19 -1.57 -24.53 -10.92
C GLY A 19 -0.62 -23.89 -9.93
N LEU A 20 0.53 -23.41 -10.41
CA LEU A 20 1.25 -22.34 -9.74
C LEU A 20 0.35 -21.11 -9.81
N ALA A 21 -0.47 -20.92 -8.78
CA ALA A 21 -1.05 -19.64 -8.47
C ALA A 21 0.11 -18.70 -8.12
N LEU A 22 0.62 -17.98 -9.10
CA LEU A 22 1.47 -16.83 -8.84
C LEU A 22 0.56 -15.80 -8.14
N PRO A 23 0.87 -15.35 -6.91
CA PRO A 23 0.17 -14.20 -6.36
C PRO A 23 0.37 -13.04 -7.33
N ALA A 24 -0.72 -12.49 -7.84
CA ALA A 24 -0.72 -11.35 -8.77
C ALA A 24 -0.11 -10.07 -8.15
N ASP A 25 0.19 -10.10 -6.85
CA ASP A 25 0.54 -8.93 -6.07
C ASP A 25 2.05 -8.58 -6.09
N SER A 26 2.90 -9.41 -6.71
CA SER A 26 4.36 -9.28 -6.52
C SER A 26 5.19 -9.07 -7.79
N LEU A 27 4.58 -8.59 -8.87
CA LEU A 27 5.31 -8.23 -10.11
C LEU A 27 6.11 -6.91 -10.01
N TRP A 28 6.05 -6.22 -8.87
CA TRP A 28 6.72 -4.93 -8.62
C TRP A 28 7.51 -4.89 -7.31
N ALA A 29 7.65 -6.03 -6.62
CA ALA A 29 8.46 -6.09 -5.41
C ALA A 29 9.92 -6.33 -5.80
N GLU A 30 10.61 -5.27 -6.21
CA GLU A 30 12.06 -5.25 -6.14
C GLU A 30 12.47 -5.04 -4.68
N ASP A 31 13.33 -5.93 -4.17
CA ASP A 31 13.96 -5.82 -2.85
C ASP A 31 14.58 -4.42 -2.70
N GLY A 32 13.99 -3.57 -1.85
CA GLY A 32 14.61 -2.31 -1.42
C GLY A 32 13.70 -1.10 -1.31
N ASP A 33 12.56 -1.04 -1.99
CA ASP A 33 11.73 0.17 -1.99
C ASP A 33 10.55 0.07 -1.01
N THR A 34 10.85 0.33 0.26
CA THR A 34 9.89 0.49 1.38
C THR A 34 8.91 1.66 1.18
N TYR A 35 8.98 2.36 0.06
CA TYR A 35 8.19 3.54 -0.20
C TYR A 35 6.84 3.20 -0.82
N GLN A 36 5.79 3.66 -0.17
CA GLN A 36 4.43 3.61 -0.65
C GLN A 36 3.99 5.01 -1.09
N PHE A 37 3.09 5.08 -2.08
CA PHE A 37 2.57 6.34 -2.61
C PHE A 37 1.05 6.37 -2.53
N VAL A 38 0.50 7.48 -2.06
CA VAL A 38 -0.94 7.75 -2.06
C VAL A 38 -1.19 9.09 -2.70
N PHE A 39 -2.22 9.16 -3.55
CA PHE A 39 -2.67 10.40 -4.13
C PHE A 39 -4.18 10.48 -4.15
N ARG A 40 -4.68 11.69 -4.33
CA ARG A 40 -6.08 11.97 -4.52
C ARG A 40 -6.23 13.18 -5.44
N ALA A 41 -7.20 13.09 -6.34
CA ALA A 41 -7.63 14.24 -7.13
C ALA A 41 -8.13 15.35 -6.20
N HIS A 42 -7.71 16.57 -6.48
CA HIS A 42 -8.08 17.81 -5.82
C HIS A 42 -8.74 18.68 -6.89
N GLY A 43 -9.69 19.55 -6.54
CA GLY A 43 -10.47 20.30 -7.53
C GLY A 43 -9.62 21.00 -8.61
N ASN A 44 -10.23 21.31 -9.76
CA ASN A 44 -9.57 22.01 -10.89
C ASN A 44 -8.37 21.28 -11.51
N SER A 45 -8.45 19.96 -11.66
CA SER A 45 -7.37 19.11 -12.20
C SER A 45 -6.08 19.13 -11.37
N ASP A 46 -6.17 19.57 -10.12
CA ASP A 46 -5.05 19.51 -9.17
C ASP A 46 -5.04 18.13 -8.48
N TRP A 47 -3.96 17.83 -7.78
CA TRP A 47 -3.85 16.61 -7.00
C TRP A 47 -3.02 16.84 -5.76
N VAL A 48 -3.32 16.03 -4.75
CA VAL A 48 -2.51 15.93 -3.54
C VAL A 48 -1.91 14.54 -3.53
N GLY A 49 -0.59 14.46 -3.34
CA GLY A 49 0.07 13.18 -3.18
C GLY A 49 1.12 13.20 -2.09
N MET A 50 1.29 12.04 -1.49
CA MET A 50 2.21 11.79 -0.39
C MET A 50 2.91 10.47 -0.66
N ARG A 51 4.22 10.42 -0.45
CA ARG A 51 4.98 9.17 -0.36
C ARG A 51 5.41 8.96 1.06
N TYR A 52 5.52 7.71 1.50
CA TYR A 52 5.93 7.39 2.85
C TYR A 52 6.68 6.07 2.91
N ARG A 53 7.51 5.90 3.93
CA ARG A 53 8.15 4.64 4.25
C ARG A 53 7.19 3.77 5.07
N ALA A 54 6.92 2.55 4.61
CA ALA A 54 6.04 1.64 5.31
C ALA A 54 6.64 1.11 6.64
N ASP A 55 7.97 1.11 6.79
CA ASP A 55 8.69 0.60 7.97
C ASP A 55 8.90 1.65 9.09
N SER A 56 8.91 2.94 8.75
CA SER A 56 9.15 4.03 9.70
C SER A 56 8.02 5.04 9.78
N GLY A 57 7.11 5.06 8.81
CA GLY A 57 6.07 6.08 8.72
C GLY A 57 6.58 7.46 8.31
N GLU A 58 7.88 7.63 8.03
CA GLU A 58 8.43 8.87 7.47
C GLU A 58 7.70 9.23 6.18
N THR A 59 7.29 10.49 6.06
CA THR A 59 6.39 10.90 4.98
C THR A 59 6.88 12.17 4.29
N TRP A 60 6.60 12.28 3.00
CA TRP A 60 6.84 13.46 2.18
C TRP A 60 5.58 13.81 1.42
N ARG A 61 5.35 15.10 1.22
CA ARG A 61 4.24 15.64 0.42
C ARG A 61 4.76 16.24 -0.89
N ALA A 62 4.02 16.02 -1.96
CA ALA A 62 4.24 16.71 -3.22
C ALA A 62 3.83 18.19 -3.11
N VAL A 63 4.79 19.09 -3.31
CA VAL A 63 4.59 20.54 -3.30
C VAL A 63 5.38 21.13 -4.47
N LYS A 64 4.68 21.72 -5.45
CA LYS A 64 5.28 22.38 -6.62
C LYS A 64 6.36 21.52 -7.32
N GLY A 65 6.02 20.26 -7.57
CA GLY A 65 6.91 19.29 -8.24
C GLY A 65 8.07 18.76 -7.39
N ARG A 66 8.07 19.03 -6.08
CA ARG A 66 9.10 18.54 -5.15
C ARG A 66 8.49 17.77 -3.99
N TRP A 67 9.25 16.81 -3.46
CA TRP A 67 8.91 16.10 -2.23
C TRP A 67 9.44 16.86 -1.03
N VAL A 68 8.54 17.42 -0.23
CA VAL A 68 8.87 18.12 1.02
C VAL A 68 8.59 17.17 2.17
N LYS A 69 9.57 16.98 3.07
CA LYS A 69 9.40 16.12 4.25
C LYS A 69 8.28 16.68 5.12
N VAL A 70 7.42 15.78 5.62
CA VAL A 70 6.41 16.11 6.63
C VAL A 70 7.07 15.95 7.98
N GLU A 71 7.00 17.00 8.78
CA GLU A 71 7.59 17.02 10.11
C GLU A 71 6.68 16.37 11.15
N GLU A 72 7.26 15.95 12.26
CA GLU A 72 6.55 15.35 13.40
C GLU A 72 6.27 16.43 14.46
N LYS A 73 5.03 16.51 14.92
CA LYS A 73 4.68 17.30 16.10
C LYS A 73 4.85 16.42 17.34
N GLY A 74 6.08 16.30 17.81
CA GLY A 74 6.43 15.50 18.99
C GLY A 74 7.54 14.50 18.69
N ALA A 75 7.50 13.36 19.39
CA ALA A 75 8.43 12.27 19.13
C ALA A 75 8.18 11.65 17.75
N ALA A 76 9.26 11.22 17.10
CA ALA A 76 9.15 10.46 15.87
C ALA A 76 8.37 9.15 16.10
N PRO A 77 7.67 8.65 15.08
CA PRO A 77 7.10 7.31 15.12
C PRO A 77 8.18 6.26 15.39
N GLU A 78 7.88 5.31 16.28
CA GLU A 78 8.74 4.14 16.49
C GLU A 78 8.77 3.27 15.22
N PRO A 79 9.80 2.44 15.00
CA PRO A 79 9.79 1.46 13.92
C PRO A 79 8.53 0.58 13.97
N GLY A 80 7.87 0.37 12.83
CA GLY A 80 6.57 -0.29 12.78
C GLY A 80 6.10 -0.58 11.35
N THR A 81 4.83 -0.95 11.18
CA THR A 81 4.23 -1.08 9.84
C THR A 81 3.18 -0.01 9.68
N TYR A 82 3.46 0.99 8.85
CA TYR A 82 2.64 2.18 8.70
C TYR A 82 1.83 2.16 7.42
N ARG A 83 0.66 2.79 7.48
CA ARG A 83 -0.15 3.13 6.31
C ARG A 83 -0.58 4.59 6.37
N VAL A 84 -0.62 5.24 5.21
CA VAL A 84 -1.14 6.60 5.06
C VAL A 84 -2.39 6.57 4.19
N GLN A 85 -3.39 7.36 4.56
CA GLN A 85 -4.62 7.52 3.79
C GLN A 85 -4.91 9.01 3.56
N LEU A 86 -5.38 9.32 2.35
CA LEU A 86 -5.86 10.64 1.96
C LEU A 86 -7.39 10.61 1.80
N LEU A 87 -8.08 11.55 2.43
CA LEU A 87 -9.53 11.72 2.41
C LEU A 87 -9.89 13.11 1.89
N ALA A 88 -10.80 13.19 0.92
CA ALA A 88 -11.40 14.47 0.53
C ALA A 88 -12.38 14.91 1.61
N GLN A 89 -12.44 16.21 1.89
CA GLN A 89 -13.56 16.78 2.62
C GLN A 89 -14.70 17.11 1.65
N LYS A 90 -15.82 17.57 2.20
CA LYS A 90 -17.06 17.86 1.46
C LYS A 90 -16.82 18.78 0.26
N ASP A 91 -15.94 19.76 0.41
CA ASP A 91 -15.50 20.64 -0.66
C ASP A 91 -14.21 20.03 -1.22
N LEU A 92 -14.25 19.55 -2.47
CA LEU A 92 -13.15 18.86 -3.18
C LEU A 92 -11.81 19.64 -3.22
N ASN A 93 -11.80 20.86 -2.69
CA ASN A 93 -10.66 21.74 -2.49
C ASN A 93 -9.98 21.57 -1.12
N SER A 94 -10.42 20.64 -0.27
CA SER A 94 -9.73 20.33 0.97
C SER A 94 -9.67 18.84 1.25
N TRP A 95 -8.66 18.44 2.01
CA TRP A 95 -8.35 17.03 2.28
C TRP A 95 -7.81 16.86 3.69
N TRP A 96 -7.89 15.64 4.20
CA TRP A 96 -7.21 15.18 5.41
C TRP A 96 -6.26 14.05 5.05
N ALA A 97 -5.15 13.95 5.78
CA ALA A 97 -4.34 12.75 5.80
C ALA A 97 -4.30 12.17 7.20
N PHE A 98 -4.33 10.84 7.23
CA PHE A 98 -4.13 10.04 8.42
C PHE A 98 -2.97 9.09 8.17
N ARG A 99 -2.14 8.91 9.19
CA ARG A 99 -1.16 7.84 9.27
C ARG A 99 -1.55 6.96 10.42
N TYR A 100 -1.39 5.65 10.30
CA TYR A 100 -1.56 4.75 11.44
C TYR A 100 -0.57 3.61 11.36
N ASP A 101 -0.19 3.12 12.54
CA ASP A 101 0.53 1.86 12.69
C ASP A 101 -0.49 0.72 12.62
N VAL A 102 -0.26 -0.23 11.71
CA VAL A 102 -1.15 -1.35 11.41
C VAL A 102 -1.28 -2.33 12.58
N HIS A 103 -0.27 -2.43 13.44
CA HIS A 103 -0.26 -3.35 14.57
C HIS A 103 -0.81 -2.73 15.84
N THR A 104 -0.46 -1.46 16.13
CA THR A 104 -0.88 -0.80 17.37
C THR A 104 -2.18 -0.01 17.22
N GLY A 105 -2.58 0.34 16.00
CA GLY A 105 -3.73 1.21 15.73
C GLY A 105 -3.50 2.67 16.11
N ARG A 106 -2.33 3.02 16.67
CA ARG A 106 -1.97 4.40 16.98
C ARG A 106 -2.04 5.22 15.70
N THR A 107 -2.70 6.36 15.78
CA THR A 107 -3.07 7.15 14.60
C THR A 107 -2.59 8.59 14.75
N TRP A 108 -2.13 9.16 13.64
CA TRP A 108 -1.74 10.56 13.52
C TRP A 108 -2.57 11.23 12.43
N ARG A 109 -2.92 12.49 12.66
CA ARG A 109 -3.54 13.35 11.65
C ARG A 109 -2.55 14.38 11.17
N LEU A 110 -2.51 14.62 9.87
CA LEU A 110 -1.75 15.72 9.31
C LEU A 110 -2.46 17.05 9.59
N SER A 111 -1.83 17.93 10.35
CA SER A 111 -2.36 19.25 10.70
C SER A 111 -1.25 20.29 10.68
N GLY A 112 -1.49 21.43 10.01
CA GLY A 112 -0.50 22.51 9.90
C GLY A 112 0.84 22.07 9.28
N GLY A 113 0.83 21.05 8.41
CA GLY A 113 2.05 20.51 7.79
C GLY A 113 2.83 19.51 8.65
N ASN A 114 2.31 19.15 9.82
CA ASN A 114 2.97 18.22 10.74
C ASN A 114 2.06 17.04 11.07
N TRP A 115 2.65 15.87 11.30
CA TRP A 115 1.94 14.74 11.89
C TRP A 115 1.69 15.04 13.37
N THR A 116 0.43 15.01 13.79
CA THR A 116 0.03 15.17 15.19
C THR A 116 -0.66 13.89 15.64
N ASP A 117 -0.18 13.32 16.75
CA ASP A 117 -0.78 12.14 17.38
C ASP A 117 -2.25 12.40 17.70
N MET A 118 -3.10 11.40 17.45
CA MET A 118 -4.49 11.40 17.87
C MET A 118 -4.60 10.42 19.04
N PRO A 119 -4.68 10.93 20.29
CA PRO A 119 -4.89 10.07 21.45
C PRO A 119 -6.19 9.29 21.26
N THR A 120 -6.16 8.01 21.61
CA THR A 120 -7.37 7.17 21.70
C THR A 120 -8.25 7.54 22.89
N ASP A 121 -7.75 8.41 23.77
CA ASP A 121 -8.45 8.90 24.95
C ASP A 121 -9.47 9.94 24.50
N THR A 122 -10.66 9.45 24.15
CA THR A 122 -11.85 10.30 24.06
C THR A 122 -12.29 10.57 25.51
N PRO A 123 -12.57 11.82 25.91
CA PRO A 123 -13.15 12.11 27.23
C PRO A 123 -14.51 11.43 27.41
#